data_AF-A0AAD6VIF5-F1
#
_entry.id   AF-A0AAD6VIF5-F1
#
_cell.length_a   1.000
_cell.length_b   1.000
_cell.length_c   1.000
_cell.angle_alpha   90.00
_cell.angle_beta   90.00
_cell.angle_gamma   90.00
#
_symmetry.space_group_name_H-M   'P 1'
#
loop_
_entity.id
_entity.type
_entity.pdbx_description
1 polymer ?
#
loop_
_entity_poly.entity_id
_entity_poly.type
_entity_poly.pdbx_seq_one_letter_code
_entity_poly.pdbx_strand_id
1 'polypeptide(L)'
;MITLPVLLATEKLQSNKSNYPTFKVLIEEHAASKGLSGYLNGSITKPAVITAPAGTPAADATPIFSMAPSHDEFTYHDGVLRSLIVTNIVDLIGLGVKRDGTAKECWDSV
;
A
#
# COMPACT_ATOMS: atom_id res chain seq x y z
N MET A 1 12.91 -2.28 8.22
CA MET A 1 12.41 -1.17 7.37
C MET A 1 12.08 -1.75 6.00
N ILE A 2 10.87 -1.50 5.48
CA ILE A 2 10.50 -1.94 4.13
C ILE A 2 11.08 -0.96 3.11
N THR A 3 12.02 -1.41 2.27
CA THR A 3 12.54 -0.60 1.15
C THR A 3 11.54 -0.63 0.00
N LEU A 4 11.20 0.53 -0.56
CA LEU A 4 10.29 0.63 -1.69
C LEU A 4 11.05 0.66 -3.02
N PRO A 5 10.73 -0.23 -3.97
CA PRO A 5 11.29 -0.13 -5.32
C PRO A 5 10.69 1.07 -6.06
N VAL A 6 11.55 1.77 -6.78
CA VAL A 6 11.16 2.78 -7.77
C VAL A 6 11.42 2.17 -9.14
N LEU A 7 10.36 2.05 -9.93
CA LEU A 7 10.42 1.54 -11.30
C LEU A 7 11.24 2.45 -12.20
N LEU A 8 11.81 1.89 -13.26
CA LEU A 8 12.46 2.67 -14.29
C LEU A 8 11.45 3.65 -14.92
N ALA A 9 11.93 4.77 -15.46
CA ALA A 9 11.05 5.79 -16.02
C ALA A 9 10.09 5.26 -17.11
N THR A 10 10.53 4.25 -17.86
CA THR A 10 9.74 3.55 -18.89
C THR A 10 8.68 2.60 -18.33
N GLU A 11 8.84 2.17 -17.08
CA GLU A 11 7.98 1.21 -16.39
C GLU A 11 6.94 1.92 -15.50
N LYS A 12 7.23 3.14 -15.03
CA LYS A 12 6.24 3.99 -14.36
C LYS A 12 5.02 4.21 -15.22
N LEU A 13 3.83 4.32 -14.63
CA LEU A 13 2.60 4.56 -15.38
C LEU A 13 2.68 5.90 -16.12
N GLN A 14 2.62 5.82 -17.45
CA GLN A 14 2.63 7.00 -18.32
C GLN A 14 1.27 7.71 -18.28
N SER A 15 1.23 9.02 -18.54
CA SER A 15 -0.01 9.82 -18.50
C SER A 15 -1.08 9.37 -19.49
N ASN A 16 -0.72 8.67 -20.56
CA ASN A 16 -1.67 8.08 -21.51
C ASN A 16 -2.07 6.63 -21.19
N LYS A 17 -1.59 6.09 -20.06
CA LYS A 17 -1.78 4.71 -19.60
C LYS A 17 -1.35 3.63 -20.60
N SER A 18 -0.48 3.94 -21.56
CA SER A 18 -0.08 2.98 -22.62
C SER A 18 0.62 1.73 -22.08
N ASN A 19 1.27 1.83 -20.92
CA ASN A 19 2.00 0.74 -20.26
C ASN A 19 1.29 0.20 -19.00
N TYR A 20 -0.01 0.48 -18.83
CA TYR A 20 -0.75 0.07 -17.63
C TYR A 20 -0.64 -1.42 -17.28
N PRO A 21 -0.74 -2.39 -18.23
CA PRO A 21 -0.59 -3.79 -17.89
C PRO A 21 0.77 -4.14 -17.27
N THR A 22 1.86 -3.55 -17.80
CA THR A 22 3.21 -3.75 -17.27
C THR A 22 3.37 -3.12 -15.89
N PHE A 23 2.93 -1.87 -15.74
CA PHE A 23 2.91 -1.18 -14.45
C PHE A 23 2.14 -2.01 -13.40
N LYS A 24 0.98 -2.54 -13.77
CA LYS A 24 0.10 -3.29 -12.87
C LYS A 24 0.81 -4.51 -12.29
N VAL A 25 1.40 -5.34 -13.16
CA VAL A 25 2.14 -6.54 -12.77
C VAL A 25 3.30 -6.19 -11.83
N LEU A 26 4.07 -5.15 -12.16
CA LEU A 26 5.23 -4.77 -11.35
C LEU A 26 4.84 -4.30 -9.94
N ILE A 27 3.76 -3.53 -9.80
CA ILE A 27 3.26 -3.12 -8.48
C ILE A 27 2.73 -4.32 -7.70
N GLU A 28 1.99 -5.22 -8.34
CA GLU A 28 1.45 -6.44 -7.71
C GLU A 28 2.59 -7.35 -7.20
N GLU A 29 3.64 -7.59 -7.99
CA GLU A 29 4.81 -8.37 -7.59
C GLU A 29 5.62 -7.70 -6.47
N HIS A 30 5.79 -6.38 -6.54
CA HIS A 30 6.46 -5.64 -5.48
C HIS A 30 5.68 -5.65 -4.16
N ALA A 31 4.35 -5.59 -4.21
CA ALA A 31 3.51 -5.75 -3.02
C ALA A 31 3.61 -7.19 -2.48
N ALA A 32 3.52 -8.21 -3.35
CA ALA A 32 3.59 -9.62 -2.96
C ALA A 32 4.91 -9.98 -2.28
N SER A 33 6.04 -9.54 -2.84
CA SER A 33 7.38 -9.77 -2.26
C SER A 33 7.57 -9.17 -0.86
N LYS A 34 6.66 -8.29 -0.43
CA LYS A 34 6.68 -7.60 0.87
C LYS A 34 5.55 -8.03 1.80
N GLY A 35 4.71 -8.97 1.39
CA GLY A 35 3.52 -9.38 2.15
C GLY A 35 2.40 -8.33 2.17
N LEU A 36 2.42 -7.37 1.25
CA LEU A 36 1.47 -6.24 1.22
C LEU A 36 0.24 -6.48 0.32
N SER A 37 0.15 -7.62 -0.36
CA SER A 37 -0.95 -7.90 -1.31
C SER A 37 -2.35 -7.79 -0.69
N GLY A 38 -2.49 -8.13 0.60
CA GLY A 38 -3.77 -8.01 1.32
C GLY A 38 -4.26 -6.56 1.50
N TYR A 39 -3.33 -5.60 1.55
CA TYR A 39 -3.67 -4.17 1.58
C TYR A 39 -4.03 -3.67 0.17
N LEU A 40 -3.39 -4.23 -0.86
CA LEU A 40 -3.63 -3.87 -2.27
C LEU A 40 -4.99 -4.35 -2.75
N ASN A 41 -5.41 -5.56 -2.36
CA ASN A 41 -6.69 -6.16 -2.76
C ASN A 41 -7.82 -5.88 -1.75
N GLY A 42 -7.50 -5.34 -0.57
CA GLY A 42 -8.45 -4.98 0.47
C GLY A 42 -8.89 -6.14 1.38
N SER A 43 -8.23 -7.30 1.31
CA SER A 43 -8.51 -8.43 2.22
C SER A 43 -8.06 -8.16 3.66
N ILE A 44 -7.09 -7.26 3.86
CA ILE A 44 -6.70 -6.75 5.18
C ILE A 44 -7.43 -5.43 5.40
N THR A 45 -8.35 -5.42 6.36
CA THR A 45 -9.13 -4.22 6.71
C THR A 45 -8.52 -3.52 7.92
N LYS A 46 -8.66 -2.19 7.96
CA LYS A 46 -8.18 -1.37 9.09
C LYS A 46 -8.82 -1.84 10.41
N PRO A 47 -8.03 -2.31 11.39
CA PRO A 47 -8.55 -2.69 12.69
C PRO A 47 -9.13 -1.49 13.44
N ALA A 48 -10.15 -1.74 14.26
CA ALA A 48 -10.65 -0.74 15.19
C ALA A 48 -9.55 -0.32 16.18
N VAL A 49 -9.54 0.95 16.58
CA VAL A 49 -8.64 1.43 17.64
C VAL A 49 -9.13 0.83 18.96
N ILE A 50 -8.36 -0.10 19.52
CA ILE A 50 -8.61 -0.60 20.87
C ILE A 50 -7.84 0.31 21.83
N THR A 51 -8.56 1.19 22.53
CA THR A 51 -7.97 1.96 23.64
C THR A 51 -7.88 1.02 24.84
N ALA A 52 -6.71 0.43 25.06
CA ALA A 52 -6.47 -0.39 26.24
C ALA A 52 -6.50 0.50 27.51
N PRO A 53 -7.03 0.01 28.64
CA PRO A 53 -6.92 0.71 29.92
C PRO A 53 -5.44 1.00 30.26
N ALA A 54 -5.21 2.13 30.92
CA ALA A 54 -3.87 2.52 31.36
C ALA A 54 -3.24 1.40 32.23
N GLY A 55 -2.05 0.94 31.86
CA GLY A 55 -1.34 -0.16 32.54
C GLY A 55 -1.41 -1.52 31.83
N THR A 56 -2.14 -1.64 30.72
CA THR A 56 -2.10 -2.85 29.88
C THR A 56 -0.77 -2.91 29.13
N PRO A 57 -0.04 -4.05 29.13
CA PRO A 57 1.16 -4.21 28.32
C PRO A 57 0.86 -3.95 26.84
N ALA A 58 1.80 -3.32 26.13
CA ALA A 58 1.69 -3.19 24.68
C ALA A 58 1.56 -4.59 24.06
N ALA A 59 0.62 -4.77 23.13
CA ALA A 59 0.50 -6.03 22.41
C ALA A 59 1.82 -6.33 21.68
N ASP A 60 2.21 -7.60 21.67
CA ASP A 60 3.39 -8.04 20.92
C ASP A 60 3.25 -7.64 19.44
N ALA A 61 4.36 -7.20 18.85
CA ALA A 61 4.42 -6.86 17.43
C ALA A 61 3.96 -8.07 16.60
N THR A 62 3.00 -7.85 15.70
CA THR A 62 2.55 -8.92 14.82
C THR A 62 3.61 -9.17 13.73
N PRO A 63 3.73 -10.41 13.22
CA PRO A 63 4.62 -10.67 12.09
C PRO A 63 4.26 -9.76 10.91
N ILE A 64 5.26 -9.32 10.12
CA ILE A 64 5.05 -8.44 8.94
C ILE A 64 3.99 -8.97 7.96
N PHE A 65 3.87 -10.29 7.86
CA PHE A 65 2.94 -11.01 6.99
C PHE A 65 1.63 -11.39 7.71
N SER A 66 1.33 -10.79 8.86
CA SER A 66 0.06 -10.97 9.56
C SER A 66 -1.11 -10.47 8.71
N MET A 67 -2.15 -11.29 8.61
CA MET A 67 -3.44 -10.90 8.01
C MET A 67 -4.33 -10.13 8.99
N ALA A 68 -3.92 -10.04 10.27
CA ALA A 68 -4.60 -9.31 11.32
C ALA A 68 -3.57 -8.40 12.03
N PRO A 69 -3.10 -7.33 11.35
CA PRO A 69 -2.18 -6.37 11.96
C PRO A 69 -2.86 -5.61 13.11
N SER A 70 -2.07 -4.99 13.97
CA SER A 70 -2.57 -3.92 14.84
C SER A 70 -2.95 -2.68 14.03
N HIS A 71 -3.63 -1.71 14.66
CA HIS A 71 -4.01 -0.47 14.00
C HIS A 71 -2.80 0.33 13.47
N ASP A 72 -1.72 0.38 14.25
CA ASP A 72 -0.51 1.12 13.90
C ASP A 72 0.26 0.42 12.79
N GLU A 73 0.39 -0.92 12.86
CA GLU A 73 0.98 -1.72 11.80
C GLU A 73 0.19 -1.62 10.50
N PHE A 74 -1.15 -1.65 10.57
CA PHE A 74 -2.00 -1.42 9.40
C PHE A 74 -1.68 -0.06 8.78
N THR A 75 -1.65 1.00 9.59
CA THR A 75 -1.44 2.37 9.11
C THR A 75 -0.06 2.53 8.47
N TYR A 76 0.97 1.89 9.05
CA TYR A 76 2.31 1.89 8.47
C TYR A 76 2.36 1.15 7.13
N HIS A 77 1.88 -0.10 7.07
CA HIS A 77 1.91 -0.92 5.86
C HIS A 77 1.04 -0.35 4.73
N ASP A 78 -0.14 0.14 5.05
CA ASP A 78 -1.03 0.84 4.11
C ASP A 78 -0.35 2.09 3.53
N GLY A 79 0.29 2.91 4.39
CA GLY A 79 1.05 4.08 3.94
C GLY A 79 2.25 3.73 3.06
N VAL A 80 2.97 2.65 3.38
CA VAL A 80 4.09 2.14 2.58
C VAL A 80 3.61 1.69 1.20
N LEU A 81 2.52 0.93 1.13
CA LEU A 81 1.97 0.46 -0.14
C LEU A 81 1.40 1.63 -0.98
N ARG A 82 0.70 2.57 -0.36
CA ARG A 82 0.23 3.79 -1.04
C ARG A 82 1.41 4.57 -1.62
N SER A 83 2.51 4.69 -0.88
CA SER A 83 3.74 5.31 -1.36
C SER A 83 4.34 4.59 -2.58
N LEU A 84 4.34 3.24 -2.57
CA LEU A 84 4.77 2.43 -3.71
C LEU A 84 3.97 2.75 -4.98
N ILE A 85 2.64 2.88 -4.86
CA ILE A 85 1.78 3.22 -6.00
C ILE A 85 2.10 4.63 -6.50
N VAL A 86 2.02 5.63 -5.62
CA VAL A 86 2.08 7.04 -6.05
C VAL A 86 3.45 7.45 -6.60
N THR A 87 4.54 6.87 -6.10
CA THR A 87 5.90 7.19 -6.57
C THR A 87 6.23 6.60 -7.95
N ASN A 88 5.40 5.67 -8.43
CA ASN A 88 5.57 4.96 -9.69
C ASN A 88 4.56 5.37 -10.77
N ILE A 89 3.89 6.51 -10.61
CA ILE A 89 2.99 7.12 -11.59
C ILE A 89 3.54 8.49 -11.97
N VAL A 90 3.60 8.81 -13.26
CA VAL A 90 4.18 10.07 -13.76
C VAL A 90 3.28 11.28 -13.46
N ASP A 91 1.97 11.15 -13.68
CA ASP A 91 1.00 12.24 -13.50
C ASP A 91 -0.19 11.79 -12.63
N LEU A 92 -0.01 11.88 -11.31
CA LEU A 92 -1.02 11.49 -10.34
C LEU A 92 -2.32 12.30 -10.48
N ILE A 93 -2.19 13.61 -10.75
CA ILE A 93 -3.32 14.54 -10.77
C ILE A 93 -4.10 14.40 -12.07
N GLY A 94 -3.41 14.40 -13.21
CA GLY A 94 -4.04 14.24 -14.52
C GLY A 94 -4.72 12.89 -14.69
N LEU A 95 -4.26 11.85 -13.98
CA LEU A 95 -4.88 10.53 -13.97
C LEU A 95 -5.99 10.36 -12.92
N GLY A 96 -6.22 11.36 -12.05
CA GLY A 96 -7.27 11.31 -11.04
C GLY A 96 -7.00 10.33 -9.89
N VAL A 97 -5.74 10.03 -9.61
CA VAL A 97 -5.35 9.07 -8.57
C VAL A 97 -5.68 9.64 -7.18
N LYS A 98 -6.46 8.89 -6.40
CA LYS A 98 -6.76 9.18 -5.00
C LYS A 98 -5.53 8.99 -4.13
N ARG A 99 -5.24 9.97 -3.28
CA ARG A 99 -4.05 9.97 -2.40
C ARG A 99 -4.41 10.09 -0.92
N ASP A 100 -5.64 10.49 -0.65
CA ASP A 100 -6.32 10.53 0.63
C ASP A 100 -7.16 9.26 0.79
N GLY A 101 -6.76 8.40 1.73
CA GLY A 101 -7.41 7.10 1.95
C GLY A 101 -6.41 5.95 2.02
N THR A 102 -6.93 4.74 1.89
CA THR A 102 -6.20 3.49 1.91
C THR A 102 -5.41 3.26 0.63
N ALA A 103 -4.42 2.36 0.69
CA ALA A 103 -3.72 1.88 -0.50
C ALA A 103 -4.67 1.22 -1.50
N LYS A 104 -5.72 0.55 -1.04
CA LYS A 104 -6.78 -0.03 -1.89
C LYS A 104 -7.51 1.05 -2.67
N GLU A 105 -7.96 2.10 -2.01
CA GLU A 105 -8.66 3.22 -2.66
C GLU A 105 -7.76 3.96 -3.65
N CYS A 106 -6.47 4.08 -3.32
CA CYS A 106 -5.46 4.58 -4.25
C CYS A 106 -5.35 3.67 -5.48
N TRP A 107 -5.19 2.36 -5.27
CA TRP A 107 -5.05 1.36 -6.33
C TRP A 107 -6.24 1.30 -7.28
N ASP A 108 -7.46 1.33 -6.74
CA ASP A 108 -8.68 1.30 -7.55
C ASP A 108 -8.88 2.55 -8.43
N SER A 109 -8.20 3.65 -8.08
CA SER A 109 -8.28 4.91 -8.83
C SER A 109 -7.23 5.03 -9.94
N VAL A 110 -6.29 4.09 -10.03
CA VAL A 110 -5.25 4.06 -11.07
C VAL A 110 -5.80 3.50 -12.37
#